data_AF-A0A838V8F9-F1
#
_entry.id   AF-A0A838V8F9-F1
#
_cell.length_a   1.000
_cell.length_b   1.000
_cell.length_c   1.000
_cell.angle_alpha   90.00
_cell.angle_beta   90.00
_cell.angle_gamma   90.00
#
_symmetry.space_group_name_H-M   'P 1'
#
loop_
_entity.id
_entity.type
_entity.pdbx_description
1 polymer ?
#
loop_
_entity_poly.entity_id
_entity_poly.type
_entity_poly.pdbx_seq_one_letter_code
_entity_poly.pdbx_strand_id
1 'polypeptide(L)'
;MIAEHLAIRWDGHWKFRRAQAVLLLPAEFPQYLRGRHRQAVRTNVRRARDAGLTVEHHPVEEWEPGSDDFRVAHITPGPVERWNVIESDGRIVAQAILSVDGDVALLHGLMSTVTHARWLLHTAIVERLCGTSGVLLVNSDDAYLLAPGTRHFQRLLGYSVARLRLPRSPREQSKRSRELPAQNEAEPQGA
;
A
#
# COMPACT_ATOMS: atom_id res chain seq x y z
N MET A 1 -3.33 -8.39 -9.65
CA MET A 1 -3.18 -6.92 -9.85
C MET A 1 -3.81 -6.13 -8.70
N ILE A 2 -3.34 -4.92 -8.35
CA ILE A 2 -3.82 -4.18 -7.15
C ILE A 2 -5.31 -3.83 -7.28
N ALA A 3 -5.79 -3.49 -8.48
CA ALA A 3 -7.19 -3.20 -8.71
C ALA A 3 -8.12 -4.40 -8.40
N GLU A 4 -7.68 -5.62 -8.70
CA GLU A 4 -8.41 -6.86 -8.42
C GLU A 4 -8.49 -7.11 -6.92
N HIS A 5 -7.38 -6.91 -6.21
CA HIS A 5 -7.33 -6.98 -4.74
C HIS A 5 -8.33 -6.01 -4.12
N LEU A 6 -8.33 -4.76 -4.58
CA LEU A 6 -9.27 -3.76 -4.12
C LEU A 6 -10.72 -4.08 -4.53
N ALA A 7 -10.97 -4.98 -5.49
CA ALA A 7 -12.29 -5.44 -5.89
C ALA A 7 -12.82 -6.65 -5.10
N ILE A 8 -12.11 -7.12 -4.08
CA ILE A 8 -12.63 -8.18 -3.22
C ILE A 8 -13.83 -7.67 -2.41
N ARG A 9 -14.91 -8.46 -2.41
CA ARG A 9 -16.14 -8.21 -1.64
C ARG A 9 -16.30 -9.23 -0.51
N TRP A 10 -16.81 -8.76 0.62
CA TRP A 10 -17.23 -9.58 1.75
C TRP A 10 -18.63 -9.13 2.17
N ASP A 11 -19.58 -10.06 2.21
CA ASP A 11 -20.97 -9.78 2.58
C ASP A 11 -21.59 -8.56 1.84
N GLY A 12 -21.43 -8.52 0.52
CA GLY A 12 -21.94 -7.43 -0.33
C GLY A 12 -21.18 -6.10 -0.22
N HIS A 13 -20.14 -6.00 0.61
CA HIS A 13 -19.35 -4.80 0.81
C HIS A 13 -17.92 -4.93 0.28
N TRP A 14 -17.34 -3.84 -0.21
CA TRP A 14 -15.92 -3.82 -0.60
C TRP A 14 -15.03 -3.92 0.64
N LYS A 15 -14.22 -4.98 0.71
CA LYS A 15 -13.39 -5.29 1.88
C LYS A 15 -12.30 -4.24 2.08
N PHE A 16 -11.54 -3.92 1.03
CA PHE A 16 -10.33 -3.10 1.13
C PHE A 16 -10.48 -1.63 0.68
N ARG A 17 -11.68 -1.03 0.80
CA ARG A 17 -11.93 0.34 0.31
C ARG A 17 -12.39 1.35 1.35
N ARG A 18 -12.91 0.91 2.51
CA ARG A 18 -13.61 1.81 3.44
C ARG A 18 -12.68 2.65 4.29
N ALA A 19 -11.68 2.03 4.91
CA ALA A 19 -10.71 2.67 5.78
C ALA A 19 -9.35 2.03 5.57
N GLN A 20 -8.56 2.59 4.65
CA GLN A 20 -7.23 2.08 4.29
C GLN A 20 -6.15 2.98 4.87
N ALA A 21 -5.06 2.37 5.32
CA ALA A 21 -3.86 3.11 5.66
C ALA A 21 -3.14 3.51 4.37
N VAL A 22 -2.97 4.81 4.17
CA VAL A 22 -2.43 5.42 2.97
C VAL A 22 -1.25 6.32 3.32
N LEU A 23 -0.11 6.08 2.67
CA LEU A 23 1.06 6.96 2.70
C LEU A 23 1.21 7.60 1.32
N LEU A 24 1.12 8.93 1.27
CA LEU A 24 1.47 9.69 0.08
C LEU A 24 2.99 9.73 -0.06
N LEU A 25 3.47 9.41 -1.24
CA LEU A 25 4.90 9.33 -1.55
C LEU A 25 5.32 10.61 -2.27
N PRO A 26 6.35 11.32 -1.76
CA PRO A 26 6.90 12.46 -2.48
C PRO A 26 7.70 11.99 -3.70
N ALA A 27 7.92 12.91 -4.64
CA ALA A 27 8.79 12.67 -5.79
C ALA A 27 10.24 12.35 -5.38
N GLU A 28 10.69 12.86 -4.23
CA GLU A 28 12.05 12.68 -3.74
C GLU A 28 12.06 12.16 -2.30
N PHE A 29 12.84 11.11 -2.07
CA PHE A 29 12.95 10.47 -0.76
C PHE A 29 13.38 11.40 0.41
N PRO A 30 14.33 12.35 0.25
CA PRO A 30 14.67 13.28 1.32
C PRO A 30 13.48 14.10 1.85
N GLN A 31 12.46 14.33 1.02
CA GLN A 31 11.24 15.04 1.44
C GLN A 31 10.41 14.20 2.41
N TYR A 32 10.37 12.88 2.22
CA TYR A 32 9.68 11.96 3.14
C TYR A 32 10.28 12.00 4.54
N LEU A 33 11.61 12.10 4.64
CA LEU A 33 12.35 12.14 5.90
C LEU A 33 12.42 13.53 6.55
N ARG A 34 11.87 14.57 5.92
CA ARG A 34 12.00 15.96 6.39
C ARG A 34 11.15 16.22 7.65
N GLY A 35 11.65 17.11 8.52
CA GLY A 35 10.89 17.66 9.64
C GLY A 35 11.01 16.89 10.96
N ARG A 36 10.52 17.51 12.04
CA ARG A 36 10.60 16.98 13.41
C ARG A 36 9.78 15.69 13.61
N HIS A 37 8.65 15.58 12.93
CA HIS A 37 7.74 14.43 13.03
C HIS A 37 8.36 13.12 12.49
N ARG A 38 9.45 13.21 11.70
CA ARG A 38 10.23 12.06 11.20
C ARG A 38 11.47 11.71 12.02
N GLN A 39 11.67 12.35 13.18
CA GLN A 39 12.82 12.06 14.05
C GLN A 39 12.86 10.59 14.48
N ALA A 40 11.70 10.02 14.84
CA ALA A 40 11.62 8.61 15.22
C ALA A 40 12.08 7.68 14.09
N VAL A 41 11.68 7.97 12.84
CA VAL A 41 12.11 7.20 11.66
C VAL A 41 13.63 7.25 11.53
N ARG A 42 14.20 8.46 11.46
CA ARG A 42 15.65 8.65 11.31
C ARG A 42 16.45 7.97 12.41
N THR A 43 16.03 8.12 13.67
CA THR A 43 16.70 7.48 14.82
C THR A 43 16.66 5.96 14.71
N ASN A 44 15.52 5.35 14.39
CA ASN A 44 15.41 3.90 14.32
C ASN A 44 16.14 3.32 13.10
N VAL A 45 16.13 4.01 11.95
CA VAL A 45 16.90 3.63 10.76
C VAL A 45 18.40 3.70 11.05
N ARG A 46 18.86 4.77 11.72
CA ARG A 46 20.26 4.87 12.16
C ARG A 46 20.63 3.72 13.09
N ARG A 47 19.82 3.44 14.11
CA ARG A 47 20.07 2.31 15.04
C ARG A 47 20.11 0.96 14.32
N ALA A 48 19.24 0.74 13.34
CA ALA A 48 19.24 -0.48 12.55
C ALA A 48 20.56 -0.62 11.76
N ARG A 49 21.02 0.45 11.12
CA ARG A 49 22.30 0.48 10.40
C ARG A 49 23.50 0.33 11.32
N ASP A 50 23.50 1.01 12.47
CA ASP A 50 24.54 0.90 13.50
C ASP A 50 24.62 -0.54 14.06
N ALA A 51 23.51 -1.28 14.03
CA ALA A 51 23.45 -2.70 14.37
C ALA A 51 23.86 -3.65 13.22
N GLY A 52 24.35 -3.13 12.09
CA GLY A 52 24.80 -3.92 10.96
C GLY A 52 23.67 -4.53 10.11
N LEU A 53 22.43 -4.06 10.28
CA LEU A 53 21.31 -4.56 9.50
C LEU A 53 21.36 -4.05 8.06
N THR A 54 21.14 -4.95 7.11
CA THR A 54 21.11 -4.67 5.67
C THR A 54 19.73 -5.00 5.09
N VAL A 55 19.36 -4.34 4.00
CA VAL A 55 18.12 -4.60 3.28
C VAL A 55 18.45 -5.15 1.91
N GLU A 56 17.76 -6.21 1.53
CA GLU A 56 17.74 -6.72 0.16
C GLU A 56 16.30 -6.88 -0.33
N HIS A 57 16.15 -6.90 -1.65
CA HIS A 57 14.87 -7.24 -2.26
C HIS A 57 15.09 -7.94 -3.59
N HIS A 58 14.12 -8.75 -3.99
CA HIS A 58 14.10 -9.41 -5.29
C HIS A 58 12.66 -9.53 -5.80
N PRO A 59 12.46 -9.44 -7.12
CA PRO A 59 11.16 -9.71 -7.74
C PRO A 59 10.81 -11.20 -7.63
N VAL A 60 9.51 -11.48 -7.52
CA VAL A 60 8.92 -12.82 -7.58
C VAL A 60 7.76 -12.73 -8.56
N GLU A 61 7.88 -13.39 -9.72
CA GLU A 61 6.92 -13.24 -10.82
C GLU A 61 5.57 -13.92 -10.52
N GLU A 62 5.61 -15.11 -9.93
CA GLU A 62 4.44 -15.94 -9.63
C GLU A 62 4.36 -16.18 -8.12
N TRP A 63 4.00 -15.14 -7.37
CA TRP A 63 3.79 -15.28 -5.94
C TRP A 63 2.35 -15.70 -5.63
N GLU A 64 2.20 -16.71 -4.77
CA GLU A 64 0.92 -17.19 -4.26
C GLU A 64 0.90 -17.18 -2.72
N PRO A 65 -0.24 -16.82 -2.09
CA PRO A 65 -0.38 -16.90 -0.64
C PRO A 65 -0.28 -18.35 -0.14
N GLY A 66 0.41 -18.56 0.99
CA GLY A 66 0.37 -19.83 1.72
C GLY A 66 1.48 -20.84 1.39
N SER A 67 2.38 -20.57 0.43
CA SER A 67 3.53 -21.45 0.15
C SER A 67 4.62 -21.37 1.23
N ASP A 68 4.85 -20.20 1.83
CA ASP A 68 5.83 -19.96 2.92
C ASP A 68 5.45 -18.80 3.85
N ASP A 69 4.22 -18.27 3.72
CA ASP A 69 3.82 -17.00 4.32
C ASP A 69 2.50 -17.12 5.08
N PHE A 70 2.58 -17.09 6.41
CA PHE A 70 1.41 -17.14 7.31
C PHE A 70 0.65 -15.80 7.39
N ARG A 71 0.98 -14.78 6.57
CA ARG A 71 0.27 -13.50 6.54
C ARG A 71 -1.16 -13.71 5.95
N VAL A 72 -2.15 -13.72 6.84
CA VAL A 72 -3.56 -14.12 6.63
C VAL A 72 -4.42 -13.13 5.83
N ALA A 73 -3.86 -12.33 4.92
CA ALA A 73 -4.70 -11.51 4.04
C ALA A 73 -4.96 -12.25 2.73
N HIS A 74 -6.20 -12.18 2.20
CA HIS A 74 -6.51 -12.64 0.85
C HIS A 74 -5.72 -11.80 -0.15
N ILE A 75 -4.47 -12.17 -0.41
CA ILE A 75 -3.62 -11.48 -1.36
C ILE A 75 -3.91 -12.10 -2.73
N THR A 76 -4.14 -11.26 -3.73
CA THR A 76 -4.31 -11.72 -5.11
C THR A 76 -2.95 -12.21 -5.63
N PRO A 77 -2.85 -13.44 -6.17
CA PRO A 77 -1.62 -13.93 -6.79
C PRO A 77 -1.08 -12.99 -7.88
N GLY A 78 0.22 -13.09 -8.14
CA GLY A 78 0.88 -12.38 -9.22
C GLY A 78 2.24 -11.80 -8.83
N PRO A 79 2.76 -10.84 -9.62
CA PRO A 79 4.09 -10.30 -9.40
C PRO A 79 4.16 -9.47 -8.12
N VAL A 80 5.17 -9.76 -7.32
CA VAL A 80 5.50 -9.03 -6.09
C VAL A 80 7.00 -8.82 -5.99
N GLU A 81 7.40 -8.02 -5.03
CA GLU A 81 8.74 -8.01 -4.50
C GLU A 81 8.76 -8.56 -3.08
N ARG A 82 9.74 -9.43 -2.84
CA ARG A 82 10.10 -9.88 -1.51
C ARG A 82 11.24 -9.04 -1.00
N TRP A 83 11.06 -8.50 0.19
CA TRP A 83 12.04 -7.65 0.88
C TRP A 83 12.47 -8.31 2.18
N ASN A 84 13.77 -8.38 2.44
CA ASN A 84 14.35 -8.94 3.65
C ASN A 84 15.22 -7.89 4.37
N VAL A 85 15.22 -7.93 5.70
CA VAL A 85 16.29 -7.35 6.51
C VAL A 85 17.14 -8.47 7.06
N ILE A 86 18.45 -8.37 6.85
CA ILE A 86 19.42 -9.41 7.20
C ILE A 86 20.42 -8.86 8.21
N GLU A 87 20.74 -9.66 9.22
CA GLU A 87 21.87 -9.45 10.14
C GLU A 87 23.22 -9.85 9.51
N SER A 88 24.33 -9.49 10.15
CA SER A 88 25.68 -9.78 9.64
C SER A 88 26.00 -11.28 9.55
N ASP A 89 25.26 -12.14 10.26
CA ASP A 89 25.38 -13.60 10.23
C ASP A 89 24.53 -14.26 9.13
N GLY A 90 23.80 -13.46 8.32
CA GLY A 90 22.91 -13.94 7.26
C GLY A 90 21.48 -14.25 7.73
N ARG A 91 21.15 -14.06 9.00
CA ARG A 91 19.81 -14.31 9.53
C ARG A 91 18.81 -13.24 9.08
N ILE A 92 17.67 -13.68 8.56
CA ILE A 92 16.56 -12.78 8.22
C ILE A 92 15.79 -12.41 9.50
N VAL A 93 15.69 -11.10 9.79
CA VAL A 93 15.05 -10.56 10.99
C VAL A 93 13.82 -9.70 10.71
N ALA A 94 13.59 -9.34 9.45
CA ALA A 94 12.33 -8.75 9.01
C ALA A 94 12.06 -9.10 7.55
N GLN A 95 10.78 -9.13 7.19
CA GLN A 95 10.33 -9.44 5.84
C GLN A 95 9.09 -8.65 5.45
N ALA A 96 8.99 -8.29 4.17
CA ALA A 96 7.82 -7.67 3.59
C ALA A 96 7.54 -8.19 2.17
N ILE A 97 6.26 -8.15 1.79
CA ILE A 97 5.79 -8.46 0.44
C ILE A 97 5.08 -7.22 -0.11
N LEU A 98 5.48 -6.79 -1.31
CA LEU A 98 5.03 -5.55 -1.94
C LEU A 98 4.57 -5.82 -3.37
N SER A 99 3.37 -5.40 -3.75
CA SER A 99 3.00 -5.25 -5.16
C SER A 99 3.13 -3.81 -5.60
N VAL A 100 3.54 -3.60 -6.85
CA VAL A 100 3.56 -2.28 -7.50
C VAL A 100 2.80 -2.37 -8.81
N ASP A 101 1.86 -1.45 -9.01
CA ASP A 101 1.00 -1.35 -10.20
C ASP A 101 0.90 0.13 -10.60
N GLY A 102 1.83 0.55 -11.45
CA GLY A 102 2.00 1.94 -11.86
C GLY A 102 2.22 2.88 -10.67
N ASP A 103 1.30 3.83 -10.50
CA ASP A 103 1.39 4.88 -9.48
C ASP A 103 1.02 4.39 -8.06
N VAL A 104 0.58 3.15 -7.93
CA VAL A 104 0.08 2.57 -6.68
C VAL A 104 0.95 1.40 -6.24
N ALA A 105 1.35 1.39 -4.99
CA ALA A 105 1.99 0.27 -4.34
C ALA A 105 1.10 -0.27 -3.20
N LEU A 106 1.14 -1.58 -2.97
CA LEU A 106 0.39 -2.27 -1.92
C LEU A 106 1.35 -3.13 -1.09
N LEU A 107 1.54 -2.74 0.17
CA LEU A 107 2.25 -3.53 1.18
C LEU A 107 1.30 -4.60 1.72
N HIS A 108 1.52 -5.83 1.30
CA HIS A 108 0.71 -6.98 1.69
C HIS A 108 0.93 -7.39 3.14
N GLY A 109 2.16 -7.24 3.61
CA GLY A 109 2.47 -7.36 5.02
C GLY A 109 3.93 -7.07 5.29
N LEU A 110 4.21 -6.74 6.55
CA LEU A 110 5.54 -6.48 7.07
C LEU A 110 5.61 -7.10 8.46
N MET A 111 6.59 -7.98 8.67
CA MET A 111 6.86 -8.57 9.98
C MET A 111 8.33 -8.37 10.34
N SER A 112 8.62 -8.38 11.64
CA SER A 112 9.95 -8.11 12.15
C SER A 112 10.09 -8.73 13.52
N THR A 113 11.16 -9.49 13.75
CA THR A 113 11.52 -10.03 15.07
C THR A 113 12.38 -9.05 15.87
N VAL A 114 12.99 -8.07 15.20
CA VAL A 114 13.82 -7.01 15.81
C VAL A 114 13.11 -5.65 15.69
N THR A 115 13.07 -4.88 16.77
CA THR A 115 12.28 -3.62 16.85
C THR A 115 12.67 -2.56 15.81
N HIS A 116 13.96 -2.43 15.49
CA HIS A 116 14.46 -1.41 14.55
C HIS A 116 14.42 -1.87 13.09
N ALA A 117 14.41 -3.18 12.84
CA ALA A 117 14.43 -3.74 11.48
C ALA A 117 13.18 -3.34 10.67
N ARG A 118 11.98 -3.33 11.28
CA ARG A 118 10.76 -2.84 10.61
C ARG A 118 10.85 -1.39 10.11
N TRP A 119 11.61 -0.53 10.80
CA TRP A 119 11.78 0.87 10.38
C TRP A 119 12.69 0.96 9.17
N LEU A 120 13.80 0.21 9.21
CA LEU A 120 14.74 0.12 8.10
C LEU A 120 14.05 -0.46 6.85
N LEU A 121 13.34 -1.57 7.02
CA LEU A 121 12.60 -2.24 5.95
C LEU A 121 11.56 -1.33 5.28
N HIS A 122 10.69 -0.71 6.08
CA HIS A 122 9.68 0.20 5.55
C HIS A 122 10.31 1.42 4.87
N THR A 123 11.36 1.98 5.47
CA THR A 123 12.02 3.17 4.91
C THR A 123 12.70 2.87 3.58
N ALA A 124 13.32 1.70 3.43
CA ALA A 124 13.92 1.25 2.16
C ALA A 124 12.86 1.04 1.06
N ILE A 125 11.69 0.50 1.42
CA ILE A 125 10.55 0.41 0.49
C ILE A 125 10.11 1.81 0.05
N VAL A 126 9.96 2.76 0.98
CA VAL A 126 9.57 4.14 0.63
C VAL A 126 10.62 4.81 -0.25
N GLU A 127 11.90 4.66 0.07
CA GLU A 127 13.01 5.19 -0.73
C GLU A 127 12.94 4.70 -2.17
N ARG A 128 12.71 3.40 -2.36
CA ARG A 128 12.58 2.78 -3.67
C ARG A 128 11.35 3.26 -4.44
N LEU A 129 10.23 3.54 -3.77
CA LEU A 129 8.98 3.93 -4.41
C LEU A 129 8.89 5.43 -4.74
N CYS A 130 9.66 6.26 -4.04
CA CYS A 130 9.71 7.70 -4.31
C CYS A 130 10.10 7.98 -5.77
N GLY A 131 9.31 8.80 -6.44
CA GLY A 131 9.50 9.16 -7.86
C GLY A 131 8.88 8.17 -8.86
N THR A 132 8.51 6.96 -8.44
CA THR A 132 7.86 5.97 -9.32
C THR A 132 6.40 5.69 -8.95
N SER A 133 6.02 5.91 -7.69
CA SER A 133 4.65 5.73 -7.20
C SER A 133 4.24 6.92 -6.34
N GLY A 134 3.00 7.36 -6.46
CA GLY A 134 2.41 8.44 -5.68
C GLY A 134 1.80 7.97 -4.36
N VAL A 135 1.49 6.68 -4.23
CA VAL A 135 0.83 6.15 -3.03
C VAL A 135 1.28 4.74 -2.63
N LEU A 136 1.51 4.55 -1.34
CA LEU A 136 1.69 3.24 -0.70
C LEU A 136 0.50 2.92 0.21
N LEU A 137 -0.19 1.84 -0.11
CA LEU A 137 -1.30 1.27 0.65
C LEU A 137 -0.79 0.15 1.57
N VAL A 138 -1.47 -0.07 2.70
CA VAL A 138 -1.26 -1.28 3.52
C VAL A 138 -2.48 -2.18 3.41
N ASN A 139 -2.24 -3.44 3.05
CA ASN A 139 -3.27 -4.46 3.01
C ASN A 139 -3.82 -4.70 4.43
N SER A 140 -4.98 -4.10 4.69
CA SER A 140 -5.68 -4.17 5.97
C SER A 140 -7.18 -4.15 5.72
N ASP A 141 -7.92 -4.99 6.43
CA ASP A 141 -9.38 -5.04 6.30
C ASP A 141 -10.01 -3.70 6.69
N ASP A 142 -9.61 -3.18 7.86
CA ASP A 142 -10.01 -1.87 8.36
C ASP A 142 -8.89 -1.26 9.22
N ALA A 143 -8.39 -0.09 8.81
CA ALA A 143 -7.33 0.62 9.53
C ALA A 143 -7.74 1.01 10.97
N TYR A 144 -9.04 1.11 11.28
CA TYR A 144 -9.53 1.37 12.64
C TYR A 144 -9.44 0.14 13.55
N LEU A 145 -9.49 -1.06 12.98
CA LEU A 145 -9.40 -2.33 13.72
C LEU A 145 -7.96 -2.77 14.01
N LEU A 146 -6.97 -2.02 13.51
CA LEU A 146 -5.57 -2.29 13.78
C LEU A 146 -5.25 -2.17 15.29
N ALA A 147 -4.40 -3.09 15.77
CA ALA A 147 -3.88 -3.03 17.13
C ALA A 147 -3.29 -1.63 17.44
N PRO A 148 -3.45 -1.09 18.66
CA PRO A 148 -2.99 0.25 19.00
C PRO A 148 -1.52 0.53 18.66
N GLY A 149 -0.64 -0.46 18.87
CA GLY A 149 0.78 -0.36 18.51
C GLY A 149 1.02 -0.21 17.00
N THR A 150 0.24 -0.91 16.18
CA THR A 150 0.31 -0.82 14.71
C THR A 150 -0.17 0.55 14.21
N ARG A 151 -1.30 1.05 14.76
CA ARG A 151 -1.79 2.42 14.44
C ARG A 151 -0.78 3.49 14.83
N HIS A 152 -0.20 3.37 16.02
CA HIS A 152 0.83 4.28 16.49
C HIS A 152 2.05 4.28 15.57
N PHE A 153 2.54 3.09 15.19
CA PHE A 153 3.65 2.93 14.27
C PHE A 153 3.37 3.55 12.90
N GLN A 154 2.22 3.22 12.28
CA GLN A 154 1.81 3.78 11.00
C GLN A 154 1.72 5.31 11.03
N ARG A 155 1.21 5.89 12.12
CA ARG A 155 1.17 7.36 12.29
C ARG A 155 2.58 7.97 12.33
N LEU A 156 3.55 7.33 12.98
CA LEU A 156 4.94 7.81 12.99
C LEU A 156 5.58 7.74 11.60
N LEU A 157 5.21 6.73 10.81
CA LEU A 157 5.59 6.61 9.40
C LEU A 157 4.86 7.60 8.48
N GLY A 158 3.77 8.23 8.96
CA GLY A 158 3.04 9.24 8.21
C GLY A 158 1.84 8.73 7.42
N TYR A 159 1.41 7.49 7.68
CA TYR A 159 0.15 7.01 7.12
C TYR A 159 -1.02 7.82 7.68
N SER A 160 -1.99 8.05 6.81
CA SER A 160 -3.33 8.54 7.15
C SER A 160 -4.37 7.47 6.83
N VAL A 161 -5.58 7.60 7.35
CA VAL A 161 -6.69 6.71 7.00
C VAL A 161 -7.53 7.38 5.92
N ALA A 162 -7.77 6.69 4.81
CA ALA A 162 -8.57 7.21 3.72
C ALA A 162 -9.54 6.16 3.16
N ARG A 163 -10.61 6.66 2.54
CA ARG A 163 -11.53 5.84 1.72
C ARG A 163 -11.01 5.82 0.30
N LEU A 164 -10.81 4.63 -0.26
CA LEU A 164 -10.36 4.47 -1.64
C LEU A 164 -11.54 4.51 -2.60
N ARG A 165 -11.36 5.21 -3.73
CA ARG A 165 -12.29 5.21 -4.86
C ARG A 165 -11.51 4.73 -6.08
N LEU A 166 -11.92 3.60 -6.66
CA LEU A 166 -11.37 3.20 -7.94
C LEU A 166 -12.05 4.00 -9.05
N PRO A 167 -11.29 4.51 -10.04
CA PRO A 167 -11.90 5.05 -11.25
C PRO A 167 -12.75 3.96 -11.91
N ARG A 168 -13.96 4.32 -12.33
CA ARG A 168 -14.81 3.40 -13.11
C ARG A 168 -14.11 3.11 -14.44
N SER A 169 -14.14 1.85 -14.89
CA SER A 169 -13.56 1.52 -16.19
C SER A 169 -14.21 2.37 -17.30
N PRO A 170 -13.47 2.75 -18.35
CA PRO A 170 -14.03 3.50 -19.48
C PRO A 170 -15.25 2.83 -20.12
N ARG A 171 -15.31 1.48 -20.10
CA ARG A 171 -16.45 0.69 -20.63
C ARG A 171 -17.76 0.91 -19.87
N GLU A 172 -17.71 1.23 -18.58
CA GLU A 172 -18.91 1.51 -17.77
C GLU A 172 -19.37 2.97 -17.93
N GLN A 173 -18.44 3.90 -18.17
CA GLN A 173 -18.77 5.31 -18.39
C GLN A 173 -19.54 5.50 -19.70
N SER A 174 -19.15 4.77 -20.76
CA SER A 174 -19.84 4.85 -22.06
C SER A 174 -21.26 4.29 -22.08
N LYS A 175 -21.64 3.41 -21.15
CA LYS A 175 -23.01 2.89 -21.03
C LYS A 175 -23.96 3.95 -20.45
N ARG A 176 -23.49 4.72 -19.47
CA ARG A 176 -24.30 5.74 -18.80
C ARG A 176 -24.51 7.01 -19.64
N SER A 177 -23.53 7.37 -20.47
CA SER A 177 -23.69 8.49 -21.42
C SER A 177 -24.70 8.21 -22.54
N ARG A 178 -25.08 6.94 -22.76
CA ARG A 178 -26.16 6.54 -23.68
C ARG A 178 -27.54 6.43 -23.02
N GLU A 179 -27.63 6.50 -21.69
CA GLU A 179 -28.87 6.34 -20.93
C GLU A 179 -29.46 7.67 -20.40
N LEU A 180 -28.87 8.82 -20.74
CA LEU A 180 -29.56 10.10 -20.58
C LEU A 180 -30.54 10.26 -21.76
N PRO A 181 -31.87 10.25 -21.53
CA PRO A 181 -32.80 10.59 -22.58
C PRO A 181 -32.56 12.06 -22.94
N ALA A 182 -32.36 12.32 -24.23
CA ALA A 182 -32.58 13.66 -24.76
C ALA A 182 -33.97 14.11 -24.29
N GLN A 183 -34.02 15.10 -23.40
CA GLN A 183 -35.27 15.81 -23.15
C GLN A 183 -35.59 16.54 -24.45
N ASN A 184 -36.50 15.93 -25.21
CA ASN A 184 -37.03 16.44 -26.47
C ASN A 184 -37.56 17.85 -26.28
N GLU A 185 -37.00 18.75 -27.08
CA GLU A 185 -37.71 19.90 -27.63
C GLU A 185 -39.01 19.41 -28.29
N ALA A 186 -40.16 19.90 -27.85
CA ALA A 186 -41.40 19.89 -28.62
C ALA A 186 -42.39 20.90 -28.01
N GLU A 187 -42.25 22.18 -28.34
CA GLU A 187 -43.41 23.08 -28.39
C GLU A 187 -43.86 23.20 -29.86
N PRO A 188 -45.10 22.83 -30.20
CA PRO A 188 -45.63 23.02 -31.53
C PRO A 188 -46.16 24.45 -31.71
N GLN A 189 -45.85 25.05 -32.86
CA GLN A 189 -46.53 26.21 -33.41
C GLN A 189 -47.92 25.82 -33.96
N GLY A 190 -48.90 26.72 -33.80
CA GLY A 190 -50.20 26.75 -34.51
C GLY A 190 -51.39 26.54 -33.58
N ALA A 191 -52.42 27.40 -33.49
CA ALA A 191 -52.95 28.36 -34.46
C ALA A 191 -53.55 29.60 -33.77
#